data_AF-A0A9P5YJH5-F1
#
_entry.id   AF-A0A9P5YJH5-F1
#
_cell.length_a   1.000
_cell.length_b   1.000
_cell.length_c   1.000
_cell.angle_alpha   90.00
_cell.angle_beta   90.00
_cell.angle_gamma   90.00
#
_symmetry.space_group_name_H-M   'P 1'
#
loop_
_entity.id
_entity.type
_entity.pdbx_description
1 polymer ?
#
loop_
_entity_poly.entity_id
_entity_poly.type
_entity_poly.pdbx_seq_one_letter_code
_entity_poly.pdbx_strand_id
1 'polypeptide(L)'
;MRLQSDFLISQDSRTACLWQSMINDQNRMMTQFKDAMAKLQTLGQDNLVDCSDVVPVPATFTGPITYPASFSESDVQIACTDQAFPSLATVDGPAPTVAPVPSS
;
A
#
# COMPACT_ATOMS: atom_id res chain seq x y z
N MET A 1 -11.05 -8.88 -6.59
CA MET A 1 -10.03 -9.94 -6.68
C MET A 1 -9.07 -9.79 -5.50
N ARG A 2 -8.56 -10.88 -4.92
CA ARG A 2 -7.48 -10.86 -3.91
C ARG A 2 -6.48 -11.94 -4.27
N LEU A 3 -5.20 -11.58 -4.38
CA LEU A 3 -4.14 -12.55 -4.63
C LEU A 3 -3.83 -13.34 -3.35
N GLN A 4 -3.54 -14.63 -3.51
CA GLN A 4 -3.20 -15.50 -2.38
C GLN A 4 -1.88 -15.06 -1.71
N SER A 5 -0.91 -14.59 -2.51
CA SER A 5 0.37 -14.07 -2.02
C SER A 5 0.18 -12.88 -1.10
N ASP A 6 -0.64 -11.90 -1.52
CA ASP A 6 -0.88 -10.66 -0.75
C ASP A 6 -1.55 -10.98 0.58
N PHE A 7 -2.51 -11.90 0.56
CA PHE A 7 -3.13 -12.40 1.77
C PHE A 7 -2.08 -12.97 2.72
N LEU A 8 -1.27 -13.93 2.27
CA LEU A 8 -0.26 -14.56 3.13
C LEU A 8 0.79 -13.56 3.63
N ILE A 9 1.26 -12.63 2.78
CA ILE A 9 2.21 -11.58 3.19
C ILE A 9 1.62 -10.68 4.28
N SER A 10 0.32 -10.34 4.19
CA SER A 10 -0.33 -9.52 5.23
C SER A 10 -0.52 -10.24 6.57
N GLN A 11 -0.48 -11.58 6.58
CA GLN A 11 -0.79 -12.41 7.76
C GLN A 11 0.45 -13.08 8.38
N ASP A 12 1.53 -13.24 7.62
CA ASP A 12 2.74 -13.93 8.09
C ASP A 12 3.50 -13.08 9.11
N SER A 13 3.96 -13.68 10.22
CA SER A 13 4.65 -12.97 11.30
C SER A 13 5.93 -12.27 10.87
N ARG A 14 6.55 -12.67 9.76
CA ARG A 14 7.75 -12.02 9.19
C ARG A 14 7.43 -10.70 8.51
N THR A 15 6.18 -10.49 8.06
CA THR A 15 5.80 -9.37 7.18
C THR A 15 4.57 -8.60 7.63
N ALA A 16 3.72 -9.16 8.50
CA ALA A 16 2.45 -8.55 8.92
C ALA A 16 2.63 -7.15 9.53
N CYS A 17 3.63 -6.97 10.39
CA CYS A 17 3.89 -5.66 10.98
C CYS A 17 4.41 -4.64 9.96
N LEU A 18 5.24 -5.06 9.00
CA LEU A 18 5.64 -4.17 7.90
C LEU A 18 4.44 -3.77 7.05
N TRP A 19 3.58 -4.73 6.72
CA TRP A 19 2.33 -4.51 5.99
C TRP A 19 1.42 -3.51 6.71
N GLN A 20 1.16 -3.73 8.00
CA GLN A 20 0.34 -2.82 8.82
C GLN A 20 0.98 -1.43 8.94
N SER A 21 2.30 -1.33 9.03
CA SER A 21 2.98 -0.04 9.18
C SER A 21 2.86 0.89 7.97
N MET A 22 2.40 0.39 6.82
CA MET A 22 2.09 1.20 5.64
C MET A 22 0.68 1.80 5.69
N ILE A 23 -0.20 1.24 6.54
CA ILE A 23 -1.58 1.71 6.67
C ILE A 23 -1.57 3.09 7.32
N ASN A 24 -2.24 4.05 6.69
CA ASN A 24 -2.33 5.44 7.12
C ASN A 24 -0.99 6.19 7.18
N ASP A 25 0.06 5.70 6.51
CA ASP A 25 1.37 6.36 6.42
C ASP A 25 1.83 6.44 4.96
N GLN A 26 1.23 7.39 4.22
CA GLN A 26 1.52 7.63 2.81
C GLN A 26 2.99 7.98 2.57
N ASN A 27 3.61 8.74 3.48
CA ASN A 27 5.01 9.16 3.34
C ASN A 27 5.95 7.94 3.42
N ARG A 28 5.74 7.08 4.42
CA ARG A 28 6.49 5.83 4.56
C ARG A 28 6.32 4.93 3.34
N MET A 29 5.08 4.73 2.87
CA MET A 29 4.81 3.91 1.70
C MET A 29 5.56 4.41 0.46
N MET A 30 5.47 5.72 0.16
CA MET A 30 6.16 6.30 -1.01
C MET A 30 7.68 6.24 -0.89
N THR A 31 8.23 6.55 0.29
CA THR A 31 9.67 6.57 0.52
C THR A 31 10.26 5.16 0.41
N GLN A 32 9.68 4.17 1.11
CA GLN A 32 10.20 2.81 1.05
C GLN A 32 9.99 2.16 -0.32
N PHE A 33 8.90 2.47 -1.01
CA PHE A 33 8.70 2.01 -2.38
C PHE A 33 9.77 2.59 -3.32
N LYS A 34 10.05 3.91 -3.23
CA LYS A 34 11.10 4.55 -4.02
C LYS A 34 12.47 3.88 -3.80
N ASP A 35 12.84 3.65 -2.54
CA ASP A 35 14.13 3.04 -2.20
C ASP A 35 14.23 1.59 -2.71
N ALA A 36 13.16 0.81 -2.55
CA ALA A 36 13.10 -0.56 -3.05
C ALA A 36 13.19 -0.60 -4.58
N MET A 37 12.49 0.31 -5.27
CA MET A 37 12.53 0.41 -6.74
C MET A 37 13.89 0.88 -7.25
N ALA A 38 14.55 1.82 -6.56
CA ALA A 38 15.90 2.26 -6.90
C ALA A 38 16.91 1.10 -6.85
N LYS A 39 16.75 0.17 -5.90
CA LYS A 39 17.55 -1.06 -5.85
C LYS A 39 17.12 -2.09 -6.90
N LEU A 40 15.82 -2.28 -7.10
CA LEU A 40 15.28 -3.26 -8.05
C LEU A 40 15.71 -2.95 -9.49
N GLN A 41 15.66 -1.69 -9.90
CA GLN A 41 15.94 -1.27 -11.27
C GLN A 41 17.42 -1.42 -11.67
N THR A 42 18.34 -1.53 -10.70
CA THR A 42 19.77 -1.71 -10.96
C THR A 42 20.27 -3.13 -10.69
N LEU A 43 19.39 -4.11 -10.51
CA LEU A 43 19.80 -5.50 -10.31
C LEU A 43 20.65 -6.00 -11.50
N GLY A 44 21.89 -6.39 -11.22
CA GLY A 44 22.83 -6.88 -12.23
C GLY A 44 23.44 -5.81 -13.15
N GLN A 45 23.25 -4.53 -12.82
CA GLN A 45 23.80 -3.40 -13.58
C GLN A 45 24.76 -2.59 -12.70
N ASP A 46 25.75 -1.96 -13.32
CA ASP A 46 26.63 -0.98 -12.69
C ASP A 46 26.91 0.21 -13.64
N ASN A 47 27.51 1.28 -13.11
CA ASN A 47 28.01 2.43 -13.88
C ASN A 47 26.96 3.12 -14.79
N LEU A 48 25.73 3.25 -14.31
CA LEU A 48 24.67 3.97 -15.03
C LEU A 48 24.74 5.49 -14.79
N VAL A 49 24.24 6.26 -15.75
CA VAL A 49 24.05 7.72 -15.61
C VAL A 49 22.73 7.99 -14.89
N ASP A 50 22.73 8.96 -13.98
CA ASP A 50 21.51 9.43 -13.32
C ASP A 50 20.73 10.38 -14.23
N CYS A 51 19.59 9.90 -14.74
CA CYS A 51 18.63 10.66 -15.53
C CYS A 51 17.31 10.86 -14.77
N SER A 52 17.32 10.85 -13.44
CA SER A 52 16.09 10.91 -12.63
C SER A 52 15.33 12.23 -12.80
N ASP A 53 15.99 13.28 -13.32
CA ASP A 53 15.45 14.61 -13.56
C ASP A 53 14.40 14.66 -14.69
N VAL A 54 14.41 13.70 -15.61
CA VAL A 54 13.39 13.61 -16.67
C VAL A 54 12.13 12.84 -16.24
N VAL A 55 12.12 12.25 -15.04
CA VAL A 55 10.93 11.57 -14.51
C VAL A 55 9.89 12.61 -14.09
N PRO A 56 8.65 12.56 -14.61
CA PRO A 56 7.61 13.50 -14.22
C PRO A 56 7.35 13.49 -12.70
N VAL A 57 7.07 14.67 -12.14
CA VAL A 57 6.66 14.78 -10.74
C VAL A 57 5.31 14.06 -10.55
N PRO A 58 5.19 13.12 -9.59
CA PRO A 58 3.96 12.38 -9.38
C PRO A 58 2.86 13.27 -8.76
N ALA A 59 1.60 12.95 -9.04
CA ALA A 59 0.48 13.56 -8.36
C ALA A 59 0.50 13.22 -6.86
N THR A 60 0.16 14.19 -6.01
CA THR A 60 0.14 14.01 -4.55
C THR A 60 -1.20 13.45 -4.09
N PHE A 61 -1.16 12.47 -3.19
CA PHE A 61 -2.34 12.02 -2.45
C PHE A 61 -2.55 12.89 -1.21
N THR A 62 -3.73 13.50 -1.08
CA THR A 62 -4.08 14.39 0.05
C THR A 62 -5.36 13.96 0.77
N GLY A 63 -5.96 12.84 0.36
CA GLY A 63 -7.19 12.34 0.96
C GLY A 63 -6.94 11.54 2.25
N PRO A 64 -7.97 11.30 3.08
CA PRO A 64 -7.90 10.31 4.13
C PRO A 64 -7.93 8.89 3.55
N ILE A 65 -7.44 7.91 4.31
CA ILE A 65 -7.81 6.52 4.08
C ILE A 65 -9.00 6.13 4.96
N THR A 66 -9.89 5.31 4.43
CA THR A 66 -11.16 4.95 5.07
C THR A 66 -11.53 3.51 4.74
N TYR A 67 -12.28 2.85 5.62
CA TYR A 67 -12.93 1.60 5.26
C TYR A 67 -14.00 1.84 4.19
N PRO A 68 -14.14 0.94 3.20
CA PRO A 68 -15.28 0.97 2.29
C PRO A 68 -16.60 0.88 3.07
N ALA A 69 -17.67 1.45 2.53
CA ALA A 69 -19.00 1.31 3.12
C ALA A 69 -19.34 -0.17 3.35
N SER A 70 -20.06 -0.47 4.43
CA SER A 70 -20.37 -1.81 4.97
C SER A 70 -19.21 -2.61 5.59
N PHE A 71 -17.99 -2.04 5.67
CA PHE A 71 -16.86 -2.60 6.42
C PHE A 71 -16.44 -1.69 7.57
N SER A 72 -15.80 -2.28 8.58
CA SER A 72 -15.19 -1.57 9.69
C SER A 72 -13.94 -2.30 10.20
N GLU A 73 -13.35 -1.80 11.29
CA GLU A 73 -12.21 -2.45 11.93
C GLU A 73 -12.52 -3.89 12.37
N SER A 74 -13.78 -4.21 12.71
CA SER A 74 -14.16 -5.58 13.12
C SER A 74 -14.00 -6.61 12.00
N ASP A 75 -13.96 -6.17 10.74
CA ASP A 75 -13.79 -7.04 9.58
C ASP A 75 -12.31 -7.24 9.21
N VAL A 76 -11.39 -6.54 9.88
CA VAL A 76 -9.96 -6.59 9.61
C VAL A 76 -9.34 -7.81 10.29
N GLN A 77 -8.64 -8.61 9.51
CA GLN A 77 -7.81 -9.72 10.01
C GLN A 77 -6.43 -9.19 10.39
N ILE A 78 -6.32 -8.67 11.61
CA ILE A 78 -5.09 -8.08 12.15
C ILE A 78 -4.12 -9.18 12.56
N ALA A 79 -2.89 -9.15 12.04
CA ALA A 79 -1.85 -10.15 12.31
C ALA A 79 -0.60 -9.58 12.99
N CYS A 80 -0.40 -8.26 13.01
CA CYS A 80 0.71 -7.66 13.74
C CYS A 80 0.38 -7.56 15.23
N THR A 81 1.21 -8.17 16.09
CA THR A 81 1.04 -8.13 17.55
C THR A 81 1.78 -6.98 18.22
N ASP A 82 2.73 -6.37 17.52
CA ASP A 82 3.70 -5.44 18.12
C ASP A 82 3.26 -3.97 17.96
N GLN A 83 2.26 -3.71 17.14
CA GLN A 83 1.76 -2.37 16.82
C GLN A 83 0.24 -2.35 16.81
N ALA A 84 -0.35 -1.30 17.38
CA ALA A 84 -1.79 -1.08 17.30
C ALA A 84 -2.22 -0.80 15.85
N PHE A 85 -3.40 -1.26 15.48
CA PHE A 85 -4.01 -0.92 14.20
C PHE A 85 -4.46 0.56 14.23
N PRO A 86 -4.26 1.34 13.16
CA PRO A 86 -4.69 2.74 13.14
C PRO A 86 -6.21 2.86 13.11
N SER A 87 -6.76 3.83 13.85
CA SER A 87 -8.19 4.14 13.80
C SER A 87 -8.54 4.84 12.49
N LEU A 88 -9.47 4.26 11.72
CA LEU A 88 -9.93 4.76 10.44
C LEU A 88 -11.45 4.94 10.44
N ALA A 89 -11.95 5.93 9.70
CA ALA A 89 -13.38 6.11 9.48
C ALA A 89 -13.92 5.12 8.44
N THR A 90 -15.19 4.75 8.55
CA THR A 90 -15.93 4.04 7.51
C THR A 90 -16.65 5.04 6.61
N VAL A 91 -16.62 4.82 5.30
CA VAL A 91 -17.40 5.62 4.35
C VAL A 91 -18.90 5.32 4.51
N ASP A 92 -19.72 6.36 4.56
CA ASP A 92 -21.18 6.23 4.60
C ASP A 92 -21.75 5.72 3.27
N GLY A 93 -22.89 5.03 3.32
CA GLY A 93 -23.67 4.64 2.15
C GLY A 93 -23.69 3.12 1.87
N PRO A 94 -24.13 2.72 0.66
CA PRO A 94 -24.17 1.31 0.27
C PRO A 94 -22.77 0.77 -0.05
N ALA A 95 -22.61 -0.55 0.05
CA ALA A 95 -21.37 -1.24 -0.32
C ALA A 95 -20.93 -0.87 -1.75
N PRO A 96 -19.67 -0.46 -1.96
CA PRO A 96 -19.22 -0.02 -3.27
C PRO A 96 -19.00 -1.21 -4.22
N THR A 97 -19.25 -1.00 -5.51
CA THR A 97 -18.76 -1.87 -6.57
C THR A 97 -17.50 -1.27 -7.17
N VAL A 98 -16.49 -2.10 -7.43
CA VAL A 98 -15.26 -1.68 -8.11
C VAL A 98 -15.35 -2.11 -9.56
N ALA A 99 -15.40 -1.15 -10.48
CA ALA A 99 -15.43 -1.43 -11.91
C ALA A 99 -14.10 -2.06 -12.37
N PRO A 100 -14.12 -2.93 -13.40
CA PRO A 100 -12.89 -3.35 -14.06
C PRO A 100 -12.12 -2.15 -14.59
N VAL A 101 -10.79 -2.26 -14.58
CA VAL A 101 -9.95 -1.27 -15.26
C VAL A 101 -10.28 -1.30 -16.75
N PRO A 102 -10.52 -0.14 -17.40
CA PRO A 102 -10.84 -0.09 -18.82
C PRO A 102 -9.74 -0.75 -19.67
N SER A 103 -10.15 -1.54 -20.66
CA SER A 103 -9.27 -1.87 -21.78
C SER A 103 -9.24 -0.70 -22.77
N SER A 104 -8.11 -0.55 -23.46
CA SER A 104 -7.86 0.45 -24.52
C SER A 104 -9.03 0.66 -25.48
#